data_AF-A0A915Y350-F1
#
_entry.id   AF-A0A915Y350-F1
#
_cell.length_a   1.000
_cell.length_b   1.000
_cell.length_c   1.000
_cell.angle_alpha   90.00
_cell.angle_beta   90.00
_cell.angle_gamma   90.00
#
_symmetry.space_group_name_H-M   'P 1'
#
loop_
_entity.id
_entity.type
_entity.pdbx_description
1 polymer ?
#
loop_
_entity_poly.entity_id
_entity_poly.type
_entity_poly.pdbx_seq_one_letter_code
_entity_poly.pdbx_strand_id
1 'polypeptide(L)'
;MESVNAQNHTLGSNNQIGTPGGAPPGLDVGNNNTAIGAQNTVATTGTPSGSGSFPNAARNNNTAVGYQNIADGNTSTTGSNNTALGMQNQAIGDSNTAVGMQNSANAVNATAMGMQNNYNPSTNAYLTPGQQSTAVGFQNQAQGNNSTAVGFANFAQTDDSSAMGFANQALGARSTAMGFANQAVGNNSTAVGFANFAQTDDSSAMGFANQALGARSTAMGFANQAVGNNSTAVGFANFAQTDDSSAMGFANQALGARSTAMGFANQAVGNNSTAVGFANFAQTRHAGFQPSLGPAQQWGLLTKL
;
A
#
# COMPACT_ATOMS: atom_id res chain seq x y z
N MET A 1 -39.18 30.60 26.08
CA MET A 1 -39.39 29.20 25.63
C MET A 1 -39.60 29.25 24.14
N GLU A 2 -38.52 29.19 23.36
CA GLU A 2 -38.57 29.05 21.91
C GLU A 2 -37.24 28.44 21.47
N SER A 3 -37.31 27.29 20.81
CA SER A 3 -36.23 26.68 20.05
C SER A 3 -36.89 25.86 18.95
N VAL A 4 -37.65 26.54 18.10
CA VAL A 4 -38.12 26.02 16.81
C VAL A 4 -37.01 26.30 15.81
N ASN A 5 -36.13 25.34 15.52
CA ASN A 5 -35.29 25.43 14.32
C ASN A 5 -34.72 24.10 13.77
N ALA A 6 -35.32 22.96 14.08
CA ALA A 6 -34.85 21.69 13.52
C ALA A 6 -35.54 21.38 12.17
N GLN A 7 -34.92 21.78 11.05
CA GLN A 7 -35.32 21.35 9.69
C GLN A 7 -34.88 19.90 9.45
N ASN A 8 -35.42 18.95 10.23
CA ASN A 8 -35.11 17.53 10.07
C ASN A 8 -36.16 16.83 9.22
N HIS A 9 -35.73 15.94 8.34
CA HIS A 9 -36.58 15.23 7.39
C HIS A 9 -36.49 13.72 7.60
N THR A 10 -37.65 13.09 7.78
CA THR A 10 -37.77 11.62 7.82
C THR A 10 -38.78 11.13 6.78
N LEU A 11 -38.44 10.06 6.06
CA LEU A 11 -39.34 9.40 5.12
C LEU A 11 -39.14 7.88 5.16
N GLY A 12 -40.23 7.11 5.30
CA GLY A 12 -40.21 5.64 5.39
C GLY A 12 -40.40 5.13 6.82
N SER A 13 -39.96 3.90 7.12
CA SER A 13 -40.35 3.16 8.34
C SER A 13 -39.19 2.98 9.32
N ASN A 14 -39.44 3.17 10.63
CA ASN A 14 -38.47 2.90 11.70
C ASN A 14 -37.14 3.67 11.59
N ASN A 15 -37.12 4.83 10.93
CA ASN A 15 -35.97 5.72 10.98
C ASN A 15 -35.91 6.46 12.32
N GLN A 16 -34.71 6.67 12.85
CA GLN A 16 -34.46 7.39 14.09
C GLN A 16 -33.54 8.59 13.81
N ILE A 17 -33.96 9.78 14.26
CA ILE A 17 -33.10 10.97 14.35
C ILE A 17 -33.02 11.35 15.83
N GLY A 18 -31.81 11.41 16.39
CA GLY A 18 -31.57 11.71 17.82
C GLY A 18 -31.19 10.48 18.66
N THR A 19 -31.23 10.60 19.99
CA THR A 19 -30.81 9.52 20.90
C THR A 19 -31.84 8.37 20.96
N PRO A 20 -31.41 7.09 20.96
CA PRO A 20 -32.30 5.95 21.17
C PRO A 20 -33.04 6.07 22.51
N GLY A 21 -34.37 6.05 22.51
CA GLY A 21 -35.22 6.19 23.71
C GLY A 21 -35.86 7.58 23.91
N GLY A 22 -35.64 8.51 22.97
CA GLY A 22 -36.16 9.88 23.04
C GLY A 22 -35.16 10.81 23.73
N ALA A 23 -35.02 12.02 23.20
CA ALA A 23 -34.21 13.04 23.85
C ALA A 23 -34.90 13.46 25.17
N PRO A 24 -34.21 13.46 26.32
CA PRO A 24 -34.69 14.16 27.51
C PRO A 24 -35.11 15.59 27.16
N PRO A 25 -36.12 16.16 27.84
CA PRO A 25 -36.50 17.56 27.62
C PRO A 25 -35.28 18.49 27.73
N GLY A 26 -34.94 19.18 26.64
CA GLY A 26 -33.80 20.10 26.58
C GLY A 26 -32.56 19.61 25.80
N LEU A 27 -32.56 18.38 25.28
CA LEU A 27 -31.52 17.91 24.36
C LEU A 27 -31.89 18.24 22.90
N ASP A 28 -31.10 19.12 22.29
CA ASP A 28 -31.20 19.55 20.88
C ASP A 28 -30.80 18.40 19.94
N VAL A 29 -31.72 18.01 19.05
CA VAL A 29 -31.57 16.94 18.04
C VAL A 29 -30.84 17.40 16.77
N GLY A 30 -30.30 18.62 16.76
CA GLY A 30 -29.63 19.20 15.60
C GLY A 30 -30.59 19.55 14.46
N ASN A 31 -30.04 20.18 13.42
CA ASN A 31 -30.75 20.74 12.28
C ASN A 31 -30.26 20.10 10.97
N ASN A 32 -31.11 20.11 9.94
CA ASN A 32 -30.81 19.65 8.58
C ASN A 32 -30.43 18.16 8.49
N ASN A 33 -30.93 17.33 9.41
CA ASN A 33 -30.73 15.89 9.37
C ASN A 33 -31.76 15.22 8.45
N THR A 34 -31.32 14.28 7.62
CA THR A 34 -32.18 13.56 6.67
C THR A 34 -32.06 12.05 6.87
N ALA A 35 -33.19 11.38 7.10
CA ALA A 35 -33.27 9.91 7.16
C ALA A 35 -34.38 9.40 6.21
N ILE A 36 -34.00 8.74 5.12
CA ILE A 36 -34.92 8.24 4.08
C ILE A 36 -34.75 6.73 3.92
N GLY A 37 -35.85 5.97 3.93
CA GLY A 37 -35.84 4.51 3.79
C GLY A 37 -36.26 3.83 5.09
N ALA A 38 -35.54 2.80 5.54
CA ALA A 38 -35.94 2.05 6.73
C ALA A 38 -34.79 1.73 7.70
N GLN A 39 -35.09 1.77 9.00
CA GLN A 39 -34.16 1.43 10.08
C GLN A 39 -32.85 2.23 10.09
N ASN A 40 -32.83 3.42 9.47
CA ASN A 40 -31.66 4.29 9.54
C ASN A 40 -31.59 4.97 10.91
N THR A 41 -30.38 5.10 11.45
CA THR A 41 -30.08 5.81 12.69
C THR A 41 -29.22 7.02 12.37
N VAL A 42 -29.79 8.20 12.46
CA VAL A 42 -29.04 9.45 12.48
C VAL A 42 -28.83 9.83 13.93
N ALA A 43 -27.67 9.45 14.46
CA ALA A 43 -27.34 9.67 15.86
C ALA A 43 -26.79 11.08 16.05
N THR A 44 -27.09 11.67 17.20
CA THR A 44 -26.56 12.95 17.65
C THR A 44 -25.85 12.75 18.98
N THR A 45 -24.81 11.92 19.02
CA THR A 45 -24.12 11.61 20.28
C THR A 45 -23.12 12.71 20.64
N GLY A 46 -23.63 13.80 21.22
CA GLY A 46 -22.82 14.89 21.77
C GLY A 46 -23.31 15.30 23.15
N THR A 47 -22.38 15.46 24.10
CA THR A 47 -22.59 15.80 25.51
C THR A 47 -23.59 16.95 25.74
N PRO A 48 -24.28 16.98 26.91
CA PRO A 48 -25.20 18.05 27.26
C PRO A 48 -24.50 19.42 27.14
N SER A 49 -25.25 20.41 26.66
CA SER A 49 -24.85 21.81 26.54
C SER A 49 -24.16 22.32 27.82
N GLY A 50 -22.83 22.34 27.81
CA GLY A 50 -21.99 23.04 28.79
C GLY A 50 -21.15 24.06 28.05
N SER A 51 -21.43 25.33 28.29
CA SER A 51 -20.75 26.54 27.79
C SER A 51 -19.28 26.34 27.39
N GLY A 52 -19.03 26.18 26.09
CA GLY A 52 -17.70 26.15 25.49
C GLY A 52 -17.85 26.19 23.97
N SER A 53 -17.20 27.15 23.32
CA SER A 53 -17.38 27.56 21.94
C SER A 53 -16.90 26.57 20.87
N PHE A 54 -17.30 25.29 20.96
CA PHE A 54 -17.17 24.33 19.86
C PHE A 54 -18.55 24.22 19.18
N PRO A 55 -18.72 24.73 17.95
CA PRO A 55 -20.02 24.79 17.32
C PRO A 55 -20.53 23.39 17.01
N ASN A 56 -21.79 23.16 17.34
CA ASN A 56 -22.90 22.41 16.71
C ASN A 56 -22.69 21.54 15.42
N ALA A 57 -21.48 21.25 14.96
CA ALA A 57 -21.21 20.58 13.68
C ALA A 57 -21.49 19.07 13.74
N ALA A 58 -21.33 18.44 14.91
CA ALA A 58 -21.56 17.00 15.05
C ALA A 58 -23.04 16.60 14.90
N ARG A 59 -23.98 17.54 15.11
CA ARG A 59 -25.42 17.25 15.13
C ARG A 59 -26.15 17.57 13.83
N ASN A 60 -25.51 18.28 12.92
CA ASN A 60 -26.20 18.88 11.77
C ASN A 60 -25.75 18.26 10.46
N ASN A 61 -26.62 18.31 9.45
CA ASN A 61 -26.35 17.90 8.08
C ASN A 61 -26.00 16.41 7.92
N ASN A 62 -26.44 15.54 8.84
CA ASN A 62 -26.30 14.10 8.65
C ASN A 62 -27.32 13.60 7.64
N THR A 63 -26.88 12.77 6.70
CA THR A 63 -27.74 12.14 5.70
C THR A 63 -27.63 10.63 5.80
N ALA A 64 -28.75 9.94 5.96
CA ALA A 64 -28.84 8.49 5.89
C ALA A 64 -29.97 8.08 4.95
N VAL A 65 -29.63 7.42 3.85
CA VAL A 65 -30.57 7.00 2.80
C VAL A 65 -30.45 5.50 2.55
N GLY A 66 -31.56 4.77 2.60
CA GLY A 66 -31.61 3.33 2.34
C GLY A 66 -31.97 2.53 3.59
N TYR A 67 -31.21 1.48 3.90
CA TYR A 67 -31.55 0.51 4.93
C TYR A 67 -30.46 0.36 6.00
N GLN A 68 -30.81 0.45 7.29
CA GLN A 68 -29.88 0.17 8.41
C GLN A 68 -28.57 0.97 8.40
N ASN A 69 -28.58 2.21 7.90
CA ASN A 69 -27.39 3.04 7.95
C ASN A 69 -27.29 3.80 9.29
N ILE A 70 -26.06 4.07 9.71
CA ILE A 70 -25.72 4.90 10.89
C ILE A 70 -24.94 6.13 10.42
N ALA A 71 -25.44 7.33 10.68
CA ALA A 71 -24.77 8.59 10.36
C ALA A 71 -24.72 9.50 11.60
N ASP A 72 -23.53 9.92 12.02
CA ASP A 72 -23.31 10.90 13.11
C ASP A 72 -22.11 11.78 12.78
N GLY A 73 -22.20 13.10 13.00
CA GLY A 73 -21.04 13.99 12.90
C GLY A 73 -20.92 14.90 11.67
N ASN A 74 -21.99 15.20 10.91
CA ASN A 74 -21.95 15.81 9.56
C ASN A 74 -21.40 14.82 8.52
N THR A 75 -22.10 13.69 8.35
CA THR A 75 -21.74 12.61 7.43
C THR A 75 -22.85 12.27 6.44
N SER A 76 -22.51 11.50 5.41
CA SER A 76 -23.47 10.96 4.45
C SER A 76 -23.33 9.45 4.32
N THR A 77 -24.44 8.74 4.49
CA THR A 77 -24.58 7.32 4.22
C THR A 77 -25.69 7.09 3.19
N THR A 78 -25.44 6.21 2.21
CA THR A 78 -26.44 5.85 1.19
C THR A 78 -26.29 4.38 0.80
N GLY A 79 -27.38 3.63 0.76
CA GLY A 79 -27.41 2.20 0.49
C GLY A 79 -27.76 1.39 1.74
N SER A 80 -27.08 0.28 2.01
CA SER A 80 -27.44 -0.61 3.12
C SER A 80 -26.31 -0.84 4.13
N ASN A 81 -26.63 -0.92 5.42
CA ASN A 81 -25.70 -1.32 6.48
C ASN A 81 -24.42 -0.47 6.59
N ASN A 82 -24.46 0.79 6.15
CA ASN A 82 -23.28 1.65 6.23
C ASN A 82 -23.18 2.33 7.59
N THR A 83 -21.96 2.56 8.07
CA THR A 83 -21.67 3.36 9.26
C THR A 83 -20.76 4.52 8.89
N ALA A 84 -21.20 5.76 9.10
CA ALA A 84 -20.37 6.95 8.98
C ALA A 84 -20.40 7.76 10.28
N LEU A 85 -19.23 7.94 10.93
CA LEU A 85 -19.12 8.61 12.23
C LEU A 85 -18.01 9.66 12.21
N GLY A 86 -18.28 10.88 12.64
CA GLY A 86 -17.32 12.00 12.68
C GLY A 86 -17.52 12.99 11.54
N MET A 87 -16.56 13.86 11.27
CA MET A 87 -16.77 15.01 10.39
C MET A 87 -16.59 14.69 8.90
N GLN A 88 -17.59 14.99 8.07
CA GLN A 88 -17.49 14.92 6.61
C GLN A 88 -17.08 13.54 6.10
N ASN A 89 -17.59 12.44 6.66
CA ASN A 89 -17.37 11.11 6.10
C ASN A 89 -18.47 10.76 5.08
N GLN A 90 -18.11 9.97 4.07
CA GLN A 90 -19.05 9.36 3.13
C GLN A 90 -18.93 7.84 3.16
N ALA A 91 -20.06 7.16 3.29
CA ALA A 91 -20.16 5.70 3.16
C ALA A 91 -21.34 5.37 2.24
N ILE A 92 -21.05 5.17 0.96
CA ILE A 92 -22.04 4.98 -0.11
C ILE A 92 -21.88 3.58 -0.72
N GLY A 93 -22.97 2.82 -0.80
CA GLY A 93 -23.01 1.43 -1.25
C GLY A 93 -23.49 0.52 -0.13
N ASP A 94 -22.89 -0.66 0.04
CA ASP A 94 -23.35 -1.64 1.04
C ASP A 94 -22.26 -2.05 2.02
N SER A 95 -22.61 -2.12 3.30
CA SER A 95 -21.78 -2.63 4.41
C SER A 95 -20.45 -1.88 4.60
N ASN A 96 -20.43 -0.57 4.35
CA ASN A 96 -19.22 0.24 4.47
C ASN A 96 -19.06 0.85 5.87
N THR A 97 -17.81 1.14 6.26
CA THR A 97 -17.48 1.84 7.51
C THR A 97 -16.58 3.04 7.22
N ALA A 98 -17.01 4.25 7.56
CA ALA A 98 -16.25 5.49 7.44
C ALA A 98 -16.19 6.24 8.78
N VAL A 99 -15.04 6.28 9.46
CA VAL A 99 -14.93 6.87 10.82
C VAL A 99 -13.79 7.88 10.90
N GLY A 100 -14.07 9.07 11.45
CA GLY A 100 -13.08 10.13 11.67
C GLY A 100 -13.39 11.40 10.88
N MET A 101 -12.47 11.89 10.05
CA MET A 101 -12.63 13.14 9.30
C MET A 101 -12.37 12.98 7.80
N GLN A 102 -13.30 13.38 6.93
CA GLN A 102 -13.09 13.41 5.47
C GLN A 102 -12.71 12.05 4.85
N ASN A 103 -13.29 10.95 5.32
CA ASN A 103 -13.05 9.63 4.75
C ASN A 103 -14.10 9.25 3.69
N SER A 104 -13.67 8.53 2.64
CA SER A 104 -14.55 7.91 1.65
C SER A 104 -14.53 6.37 1.77
N ALA A 105 -15.68 5.78 2.06
CA ALA A 105 -15.94 4.36 1.95
C ALA A 105 -17.10 4.13 0.95
N ASN A 106 -16.93 4.68 -0.27
CA ASN A 106 -17.96 4.69 -1.31
C ASN A 106 -17.89 3.48 -2.24
N ALA A 107 -17.99 2.26 -1.70
CA ALA A 107 -17.97 1.01 -2.46
C ALA A 107 -18.84 -0.08 -1.79
N VAL A 108 -18.44 -1.34 -1.83
CA VAL A 108 -19.07 -2.44 -1.08
C VAL A 108 -18.05 -3.02 -0.12
N ASN A 109 -18.40 -3.19 1.16
CA ASN A 109 -17.53 -3.68 2.22
C ASN A 109 -16.23 -2.86 2.39
N ALA A 110 -16.21 -1.57 2.03
CA ALA A 110 -15.05 -0.73 2.20
C ALA A 110 -14.95 -0.16 3.62
N THR A 111 -13.73 -0.07 4.13
CA THR A 111 -13.43 0.53 5.43
C THR A 111 -12.49 1.71 5.25
N ALA A 112 -12.86 2.87 5.78
CA ALA A 112 -12.04 4.09 5.78
C ALA A 112 -12.03 4.72 7.18
N MET A 113 -10.92 4.66 7.91
CA MET A 113 -10.84 5.16 9.30
C MET A 113 -9.66 6.09 9.52
N GLY A 114 -9.90 7.24 10.17
CA GLY A 114 -8.88 8.24 10.45
C GLY A 114 -9.19 9.56 9.77
N MET A 115 -8.27 10.14 9.00
CA MET A 115 -8.45 11.44 8.37
C MET A 115 -8.04 11.43 6.89
N GLN A 116 -8.91 11.92 6.02
CA GLN A 116 -8.64 12.09 4.58
C GLN A 116 -8.31 10.78 3.84
N ASN A 117 -8.83 9.63 4.28
CA ASN A 117 -8.65 8.40 3.52
C ASN A 117 -9.58 8.35 2.31
N ASN A 118 -9.05 7.92 1.16
CA ASN A 118 -9.73 7.91 -0.14
C ASN A 118 -10.31 9.30 -0.48
N TYR A 119 -9.53 10.34 -0.20
CA TYR A 119 -9.91 11.74 -0.38
C TYR A 119 -8.80 12.49 -1.09
N ASN A 120 -9.16 13.31 -2.08
CA ASN A 120 -8.23 14.18 -2.79
C ASN A 120 -8.36 15.63 -2.28
N PRO A 121 -7.39 16.14 -1.48
CA PRO A 121 -7.44 17.50 -0.95
C PRO A 121 -7.24 18.58 -2.03
N SER A 122 -6.61 18.25 -3.17
CA SER A 122 -6.37 19.23 -4.24
C SER A 122 -7.64 19.58 -5.01
N THR A 123 -8.56 18.64 -5.13
CA THR A 123 -9.86 18.81 -5.81
C THR A 123 -11.03 18.84 -4.83
N ASN A 124 -10.76 18.73 -3.52
CA ASN A 124 -11.77 18.62 -2.46
C ASN A 124 -12.81 17.52 -2.79
N ALA A 125 -12.35 16.37 -3.27
CA ALA A 125 -13.20 15.30 -3.80
C ALA A 125 -12.99 13.97 -3.04
N TYR A 126 -14.10 13.30 -2.74
CA TYR A 126 -14.07 11.90 -2.31
C TYR A 126 -13.77 11.02 -3.52
N LEU A 127 -12.84 10.08 -3.34
CA LEU A 127 -12.49 9.08 -4.34
C LEU A 127 -13.38 7.84 -4.14
N THR A 128 -13.58 7.07 -5.20
CA THR A 128 -14.21 5.76 -5.13
C THR A 128 -13.13 4.73 -4.82
N PRO A 129 -13.09 4.12 -3.62
CA PRO A 129 -12.15 3.05 -3.33
C PRO A 129 -12.60 1.73 -3.97
N GLY A 130 -11.75 0.70 -3.90
CA GLY A 130 -12.14 -0.62 -4.38
C GLY A 130 -13.11 -1.33 -3.44
N GLN A 131 -13.77 -2.38 -3.92
CA GLN A 131 -14.61 -3.23 -3.06
C GLN A 131 -13.74 -3.98 -2.04
N GLN A 132 -14.26 -4.20 -0.83
CA GLN A 132 -13.53 -4.87 0.27
C GLN A 132 -12.20 -4.19 0.63
N SER A 133 -12.02 -2.92 0.25
CA SER A 133 -10.79 -2.18 0.50
C SER A 133 -10.71 -1.67 1.95
N THR A 134 -9.50 -1.49 2.44
CA THR A 134 -9.24 -0.97 3.79
C THR A 134 -8.25 0.20 3.72
N ALA A 135 -8.68 1.39 4.10
CA ALA A 135 -7.84 2.58 4.22
C ALA A 135 -7.87 3.13 5.66
N VAL A 136 -6.75 3.04 6.39
CA VAL A 136 -6.72 3.41 7.82
C VAL A 136 -5.52 4.31 8.14
N GLY A 137 -5.77 5.46 8.76
CA GLY A 137 -4.76 6.44 9.15
C GLY A 137 -5.01 7.80 8.50
N PHE A 138 -3.97 8.42 7.93
CA PHE A 138 -4.05 9.74 7.31
C PHE A 138 -3.70 9.71 5.82
N GLN A 139 -4.58 10.24 4.97
CA GLN A 139 -4.33 10.41 3.53
C GLN A 139 -4.02 9.11 2.75
N ASN A 140 -4.53 7.96 3.20
CA ASN A 140 -4.33 6.70 2.46
C ASN A 140 -5.35 6.55 1.33
N GLN A 141 -4.96 5.89 0.25
CA GLN A 141 -5.82 5.59 -0.90
C GLN A 141 -5.77 4.09 -1.21
N ALA A 142 -6.88 3.38 -1.01
CA ALA A 142 -7.06 1.97 -1.32
C ALA A 142 -8.03 1.83 -2.51
N GLN A 143 -7.52 1.97 -3.74
CA GLN A 143 -8.32 2.08 -4.96
C GLN A 143 -8.64 0.73 -5.61
N GLY A 144 -7.84 -0.31 -5.35
CA GLY A 144 -8.07 -1.66 -5.89
C GLY A 144 -9.04 -2.48 -5.06
N ASN A 145 -9.67 -3.49 -5.65
CA ASN A 145 -10.49 -4.45 -4.90
C ASN A 145 -9.61 -5.25 -3.93
N ASN A 146 -10.10 -5.53 -2.73
CA ASN A 146 -9.34 -6.15 -1.62
C ASN A 146 -8.04 -5.42 -1.24
N SER A 147 -7.85 -4.18 -1.70
CA SER A 147 -6.61 -3.44 -1.45
C SER A 147 -6.55 -2.91 -0.02
N THR A 148 -5.34 -2.80 0.52
CA THR A 148 -5.10 -2.32 1.88
C THR A 148 -4.10 -1.17 1.88
N ALA A 149 -4.48 -0.03 2.44
CA ALA A 149 -3.62 1.14 2.61
C ALA A 149 -3.65 1.64 4.08
N VAL A 150 -2.59 1.41 4.85
CA VAL A 150 -2.58 1.70 6.31
C VAL A 150 -1.36 2.54 6.72
N GLY A 151 -1.61 3.65 7.41
CA GLY A 151 -0.59 4.55 7.94
C GLY A 151 -0.75 5.98 7.43
N PHE A 152 0.29 6.56 6.84
CA PHE A 152 0.30 7.93 6.32
C PHE A 152 0.62 7.96 4.83
N ALA A 153 -0.26 8.56 4.03
CA ALA A 153 -0.05 8.82 2.60
C ALA A 153 0.29 7.58 1.75
N ASN A 154 -0.25 6.41 2.08
CA ASN A 154 -0.03 5.19 1.30
C ASN A 154 -1.02 5.08 0.14
N PHE A 155 -0.58 4.48 -0.97
CA PHE A 155 -1.38 4.28 -2.16
C PHE A 155 -1.34 2.81 -2.60
N ALA A 156 -2.46 2.10 -2.45
CA ALA A 156 -2.68 0.75 -2.95
C ALA A 156 -3.64 0.85 -4.16
N GLN A 157 -3.09 0.80 -5.37
CA GLN A 157 -3.80 1.22 -6.58
C GLN A 157 -4.66 0.11 -7.20
N THR A 158 -4.18 -1.13 -7.17
CA THR A 158 -4.72 -2.25 -7.95
C THR A 158 -5.20 -3.38 -7.06
N ASP A 159 -5.88 -4.36 -7.66
CA ASP A 159 -6.52 -5.44 -6.92
C ASP A 159 -5.50 -6.25 -6.09
N ASP A 160 -5.91 -6.60 -4.87
CA ASP A 160 -5.14 -7.31 -3.85
C ASP A 160 -3.82 -6.61 -3.44
N SER A 161 -3.61 -5.34 -3.82
CA SER A 161 -2.39 -4.59 -3.47
C SER A 161 -2.39 -4.12 -2.00
N SER A 162 -1.21 -4.05 -1.38
CA SER A 162 -1.05 -3.70 0.03
C SER A 162 0.06 -2.65 0.23
N ALA A 163 -0.30 -1.48 0.74
CA ALA A 163 0.62 -0.38 1.05
C ALA A 163 0.54 0.00 2.54
N MET A 164 1.62 -0.21 3.32
CA MET A 164 1.60 -0.04 4.78
C MET A 164 2.79 0.75 5.31
N GLY A 165 2.57 1.80 6.10
CA GLY A 165 3.61 2.63 6.71
C GLY A 165 3.48 4.10 6.29
N PHE A 166 4.54 4.69 5.73
CA PHE A 166 4.57 6.08 5.29
C PHE A 166 4.94 6.20 3.81
N ALA A 167 4.08 6.85 3.01
CA ALA A 167 4.33 7.20 1.62
C ALA A 167 4.67 6.00 0.70
N ASN A 168 4.11 4.82 0.95
CA ASN A 168 4.34 3.65 0.10
C ASN A 168 3.36 3.60 -1.07
N GLN A 169 3.79 3.02 -2.19
CA GLN A 169 3.01 2.86 -3.41
C GLN A 169 3.02 1.40 -3.87
N ALA A 170 1.90 0.69 -3.71
CA ALA A 170 1.67 -0.64 -4.26
C ALA A 170 0.82 -0.48 -5.54
N LEU A 171 1.48 -0.50 -6.70
CA LEU A 171 0.86 -0.16 -7.99
C LEU A 171 0.49 -1.39 -8.83
N GLY A 172 1.21 -2.50 -8.69
CA GLY A 172 0.90 -3.76 -9.39
C GLY A 172 -0.12 -4.64 -8.65
N ALA A 173 -0.82 -5.50 -9.39
CA ALA A 173 -1.80 -6.40 -8.78
C ALA A 173 -1.10 -7.37 -7.82
N ARG A 174 -1.69 -7.62 -6.64
CA ARG A 174 -1.06 -8.40 -5.54
C ARG A 174 0.30 -7.86 -5.08
N SER A 175 0.65 -6.61 -5.39
CA SER A 175 1.93 -6.06 -4.96
C SER A 175 1.89 -5.63 -3.50
N THR A 176 3.04 -5.65 -2.84
CA THR A 176 3.18 -5.26 -1.43
C THR A 176 4.27 -4.21 -1.28
N ALA A 177 3.93 -3.04 -0.73
CA ALA A 177 4.85 -1.97 -0.38
C ALA A 177 4.76 -1.63 1.11
N MET A 178 5.81 -1.89 1.90
CA MET A 178 5.75 -1.75 3.36
C MET A 178 6.97 -1.01 3.93
N GLY A 179 6.75 0.00 4.77
CA GLY A 179 7.80 0.78 5.45
C GLY A 179 7.73 2.26 5.09
N PHE A 180 8.80 2.84 4.56
CA PHE A 180 8.88 4.25 4.19
C PHE A 180 9.26 4.43 2.71
N ALA A 181 8.42 5.12 1.94
CA ALA A 181 8.70 5.53 0.56
C ALA A 181 9.05 4.39 -0.41
N ASN A 182 8.48 3.19 -0.23
CA ASN A 182 8.70 2.07 -1.15
C ASN A 182 7.73 2.12 -2.32
N GLN A 183 8.14 1.58 -3.48
CA GLN A 183 7.25 1.38 -4.62
C GLN A 183 7.34 -0.06 -5.15
N ALA A 184 6.19 -0.74 -5.21
CA ALA A 184 6.03 -2.08 -5.75
C ALA A 184 5.13 -1.99 -7.00
N VAL A 185 5.77 -1.87 -8.16
CA VAL A 185 5.15 -1.52 -9.45
C VAL A 185 4.66 -2.74 -10.22
N GLY A 186 5.43 -3.83 -10.22
CA GLY A 186 5.08 -5.05 -10.95
C GLY A 186 3.99 -5.88 -10.27
N ASN A 187 3.35 -6.76 -11.02
CA ASN A 187 2.40 -7.73 -10.43
C ASN A 187 3.15 -8.71 -9.51
N ASN A 188 2.54 -9.06 -8.37
CA ASN A 188 3.17 -9.84 -7.29
C ASN A 188 4.50 -9.25 -6.77
N SER A 189 4.84 -7.99 -7.10
CA SER A 189 6.10 -7.41 -6.67
C SER A 189 6.08 -7.04 -5.19
N THR A 190 7.25 -7.05 -4.54
CA THR A 190 7.38 -6.77 -3.10
C THR A 190 8.47 -5.74 -2.87
N ALA A 191 8.14 -4.65 -2.18
CA ALA A 191 9.08 -3.59 -1.78
C ALA A 191 8.96 -3.31 -0.27
N VAL A 192 9.96 -3.71 0.54
CA VAL A 192 9.87 -3.63 2.01
C VAL A 192 11.09 -2.95 2.62
N GLY A 193 10.88 -1.92 3.44
CA GLY A 193 11.92 -1.19 4.17
C GLY A 193 11.89 0.31 3.89
N PHE A 194 13.00 0.90 3.45
CA PHE A 194 13.11 2.33 3.15
C PHE A 194 13.54 2.56 1.70
N ALA A 195 12.75 3.29 0.93
CA ALA A 195 13.06 3.73 -0.43
C ALA A 195 13.42 2.60 -1.42
N ASN A 196 12.78 1.43 -1.31
CA ASN A 196 12.98 0.33 -2.25
C ASN A 196 12.07 0.45 -3.48
N PHE A 197 12.54 -0.06 -4.61
CA PHE A 197 11.85 -0.03 -5.90
C PHE A 197 11.82 -1.42 -6.54
N ALA A 198 10.64 -2.06 -6.56
CA ALA A 198 10.41 -3.33 -7.24
C ALA A 198 9.58 -3.08 -8.51
N GLN A 199 10.23 -3.04 -9.67
CA GLN A 199 9.66 -2.46 -10.89
C GLN A 199 8.76 -3.41 -11.69
N THR A 200 9.11 -4.68 -11.73
CA THR A 200 8.59 -5.66 -12.70
C THR A 200 7.97 -6.86 -12.00
N ASP A 201 7.29 -7.68 -12.79
CA ASP A 201 6.51 -8.82 -12.26
C ASP A 201 7.39 -9.78 -11.46
N ASP A 202 6.84 -10.23 -10.33
CA ASP A 202 7.48 -11.11 -9.36
C ASP A 202 8.81 -10.57 -8.78
N SER A 203 9.12 -9.27 -8.93
CA SER A 203 10.37 -8.70 -8.41
C SER A 203 10.29 -8.34 -6.92
N SER A 204 11.41 -8.42 -6.21
CA SER A 204 11.48 -8.21 -4.75
C SER A 204 12.64 -7.31 -4.36
N ALA A 205 12.34 -6.16 -3.75
CA ALA A 205 13.32 -5.21 -3.22
C ALA A 205 13.15 -5.02 -1.70
N MET A 206 14.13 -5.45 -0.89
CA MET A 206 14.01 -5.47 0.57
C MET A 206 15.21 -4.83 1.29
N GLY A 207 14.98 -3.87 2.19
CA GLY A 207 16.02 -3.21 2.99
C GLY A 207 16.03 -1.69 2.78
N PHE A 208 17.18 -1.11 2.42
CA PHE A 208 17.33 0.33 2.17
C PHE A 208 17.82 0.60 0.75
N ALA A 209 17.06 1.40 -0.01
CA ALA A 209 17.43 1.89 -1.34
C ALA A 209 17.76 0.79 -2.38
N ASN A 210 17.11 -0.37 -2.31
CA ASN A 210 17.32 -1.44 -3.30
C ASN A 210 16.42 -1.28 -4.53
N GLN A 211 16.91 -1.76 -5.67
CA GLN A 211 16.20 -1.72 -6.95
C GLN A 211 16.15 -3.12 -7.59
N ALA A 212 14.97 -3.70 -7.68
CA ALA A 212 14.70 -4.96 -8.38
C ALA A 212 13.98 -4.65 -9.70
N LEU A 213 14.75 -4.47 -10.77
CA LEU A 213 14.29 -3.94 -12.06
C LEU A 213 13.91 -5.06 -13.06
N GLY A 214 14.54 -6.23 -12.98
CA GLY A 214 14.24 -7.36 -13.88
C GLY A 214 13.09 -8.24 -13.38
N ALA A 215 12.38 -8.93 -14.29
CA ALA A 215 11.31 -9.83 -13.88
C ALA A 215 11.88 -10.95 -12.99
N ARG A 216 11.19 -11.31 -11.90
CA ARG A 216 11.67 -12.26 -10.87
C ARG A 216 13.02 -11.88 -10.25
N SER A 217 13.45 -10.62 -10.36
CA SER A 217 14.71 -10.18 -9.75
C SER A 217 14.56 -9.97 -8.25
N THR A 218 15.65 -10.16 -7.51
CA THR A 218 15.70 -9.96 -6.06
C THR A 218 16.85 -9.02 -5.69
N ALA A 219 16.55 -7.90 -5.04
CA ALA A 219 17.53 -6.98 -4.49
C ALA A 219 17.33 -6.84 -2.97
N MET A 220 18.31 -7.24 -2.15
CA MET A 220 18.15 -7.28 -0.69
C MET A 220 19.35 -6.71 0.06
N GLY A 221 19.13 -5.80 1.02
CA GLY A 221 20.16 -5.20 1.87
C GLY A 221 20.22 -3.69 1.72
N PHE A 222 21.37 -3.11 1.37
CA PHE A 222 21.56 -1.67 1.18
C PHE A 222 22.07 -1.35 -0.23
N ALA A 223 21.34 -0.53 -0.97
CA ALA A 223 21.74 0.02 -2.26
C ALA A 223 22.10 -1.03 -3.34
N ASN A 224 21.44 -2.20 -3.34
CA ASN A 224 21.66 -3.21 -4.37
C ASN A 224 20.78 -2.96 -5.60
N GLN A 225 21.25 -3.37 -6.78
CA GLN A 225 20.47 -3.33 -8.01
C GLN A 225 20.51 -4.70 -8.72
N ALA A 226 19.34 -5.27 -8.93
CA ALA A 226 19.12 -6.51 -9.69
C ALA A 226 18.37 -6.15 -10.98
N VAL A 227 19.11 -6.00 -12.08
CA VAL A 227 18.62 -5.44 -13.35
C VAL A 227 18.13 -6.51 -14.31
N GLY A 228 18.82 -7.65 -14.38
CA GLY A 228 18.45 -8.74 -15.29
C GLY A 228 17.26 -9.55 -14.82
N ASN A 229 16.63 -10.29 -15.73
CA ASN A 229 15.59 -11.25 -15.36
C ASN A 229 16.17 -12.38 -14.51
N ASN A 230 15.45 -12.81 -13.49
CA ASN A 230 15.93 -13.77 -12.47
C ASN A 230 17.25 -13.35 -11.78
N SER A 231 17.67 -12.08 -11.89
CA SER A 231 18.92 -11.63 -11.29
C SER A 231 18.79 -11.45 -9.77
N THR A 232 19.87 -11.64 -9.04
CA THR A 232 19.90 -11.56 -7.58
C THR A 232 21.04 -10.67 -7.11
N ALA A 233 20.75 -9.64 -6.33
CA ALA A 233 21.72 -8.74 -5.73
C ALA A 233 21.51 -8.63 -4.20
N VAL A 234 22.40 -9.19 -3.39
CA VAL A 234 22.21 -9.29 -1.93
C VAL A 234 23.42 -8.79 -1.15
N GLY A 235 23.21 -7.84 -0.22
CA GLY A 235 24.24 -7.30 0.67
C GLY A 235 24.32 -5.78 0.60
N PHE A 236 25.50 -5.21 0.32
CA PHE A 236 25.72 -3.77 0.21
C PHE A 236 26.28 -3.40 -1.16
N ALA A 237 25.59 -2.53 -1.90
CA ALA A 237 26.04 -1.95 -3.17
C ALA A 237 26.39 -2.99 -4.27
N ASN A 238 25.68 -4.12 -4.33
CA ASN A 238 25.89 -5.11 -5.38
C ASN A 238 25.08 -4.77 -6.66
N PHE A 239 25.60 -5.16 -7.81
CA PHE A 239 25.03 -4.91 -9.13
C PHE A 239 24.96 -6.20 -9.95
N ALA A 240 23.76 -6.74 -10.15
CA ALA A 240 23.50 -7.91 -11.00
C ALA A 240 22.82 -7.44 -12.29
N GLN A 241 23.59 -7.27 -13.37
CA GLN A 241 23.16 -6.50 -14.54
C GLN A 241 22.30 -7.29 -15.53
N THR A 242 22.56 -8.58 -15.69
CA THR A 242 22.09 -9.39 -16.81
C THR A 242 21.31 -10.61 -16.34
N ASP A 243 20.63 -11.27 -17.28
CA ASP A 243 19.75 -12.39 -16.98
C ASP A 243 20.50 -13.52 -16.24
N ASP A 244 19.81 -14.07 -15.24
CA ASP A 244 20.30 -15.12 -14.35
C ASP A 244 21.61 -14.75 -13.59
N SER A 245 21.99 -13.47 -13.52
CA SER A 245 23.23 -13.06 -12.84
C SER A 245 23.04 -12.88 -11.32
N SER A 246 24.08 -13.17 -10.54
CA SER A 246 24.03 -13.15 -9.07
C SER A 246 25.21 -12.37 -8.47
N ALA A 247 24.94 -11.32 -7.71
CA ALA A 247 25.93 -10.51 -7.02
C ALA A 247 25.67 -10.50 -5.51
N MET A 248 26.57 -11.04 -4.69
CA MET A 248 26.35 -11.24 -3.25
C MET A 248 27.53 -10.78 -2.38
N GLY A 249 27.28 -9.95 -1.37
CA GLY A 249 28.30 -9.44 -0.43
C GLY A 249 28.41 -7.92 -0.46
N PHE A 250 29.60 -7.36 -0.68
CA PHE A 250 29.84 -5.92 -0.74
C PHE A 250 30.46 -5.52 -2.08
N ALA A 251 29.81 -4.58 -2.80
CA ALA A 251 30.32 -3.97 -4.03
C ALA A 251 30.65 -4.96 -5.17
N ASN A 252 29.93 -6.07 -5.28
CA ASN A 252 30.15 -7.04 -6.37
C ASN A 252 29.37 -6.67 -7.63
N GLN A 253 29.91 -7.04 -8.78
CA GLN A 253 29.33 -6.78 -10.10
C GLN A 253 29.24 -8.09 -10.91
N ALA A 254 28.02 -8.58 -11.14
CA ALA A 254 27.73 -9.72 -12.00
C ALA A 254 27.19 -9.19 -13.34
N LEU A 255 28.10 -8.95 -14.29
CA LEU A 255 27.83 -8.26 -15.56
C LEU A 255 27.53 -9.23 -16.72
N GLY A 256 28.07 -10.46 -16.68
CA GLY A 256 27.79 -11.49 -17.70
C GLY A 256 26.49 -12.26 -17.46
N ALA A 257 25.84 -12.74 -18.52
CA ALA A 257 24.65 -13.59 -18.35
C ALA A 257 25.01 -14.88 -17.61
N ARG A 258 24.18 -15.31 -16.64
CA ARG A 258 24.49 -16.43 -15.73
C ARG A 258 25.79 -16.27 -14.94
N SER A 259 26.28 -15.03 -14.77
CA SER A 259 27.50 -14.79 -14.00
C SER A 259 27.25 -14.76 -12.50
N THR A 260 28.26 -15.07 -11.70
CA THR A 260 28.20 -14.99 -10.23
C THR A 260 29.39 -14.21 -9.70
N ALA A 261 29.13 -13.16 -8.91
CA ALA A 261 30.15 -12.39 -8.19
C ALA A 261 29.84 -12.42 -6.69
N MET A 262 30.73 -12.99 -5.86
CA MET A 262 30.47 -13.21 -4.44
C MET A 262 31.66 -12.81 -3.55
N GLY A 263 31.42 -11.99 -2.53
CA GLY A 263 32.43 -11.56 -1.55
C GLY A 263 32.56 -10.05 -1.49
N PHE A 264 33.77 -9.51 -1.68
CA PHE A 264 34.04 -8.06 -1.67
C PHE A 264 34.67 -7.62 -3.00
N ALA A 265 34.02 -6.68 -3.69
CA ALA A 265 34.54 -6.01 -4.88
C ALA A 265 34.89 -6.94 -6.07
N ASN A 266 34.18 -8.07 -6.25
CA ASN A 266 34.41 -8.97 -7.38
C ASN A 266 33.66 -8.52 -8.63
N GLN A 267 34.22 -8.80 -9.81
CA GLN A 267 33.60 -8.54 -11.12
C GLN A 267 33.56 -9.82 -11.95
N ALA A 268 32.36 -10.30 -12.26
CA ALA A 268 32.12 -11.43 -13.15
C ALA A 268 31.52 -10.92 -14.48
N VAL A 269 32.38 -10.66 -15.46
CA VAL A 269 32.00 -10.01 -16.73
C VAL A 269 31.70 -10.96 -17.87
N GLY A 270 32.20 -12.19 -17.79
CA GLY A 270 31.96 -13.22 -18.79
C GLY A 270 30.61 -13.92 -18.62
N ASN A 271 29.99 -14.34 -19.72
CA ASN A 271 28.85 -15.25 -19.65
C ASN A 271 29.27 -16.56 -18.94
N ASN A 272 28.44 -17.02 -18.01
CA ASN A 272 28.72 -18.16 -17.12
C ASN A 272 30.00 -18.02 -16.28
N SER A 273 30.52 -16.80 -16.06
CA SER A 273 31.73 -16.61 -15.26
C SER A 273 31.42 -16.55 -13.76
N THR A 274 32.42 -16.89 -12.94
CA THR A 274 32.32 -16.89 -11.48
C THR A 274 33.53 -16.19 -10.87
N ALA A 275 33.31 -15.18 -10.04
CA ALA A 275 34.33 -14.45 -9.30
C ALA A 275 33.99 -14.48 -7.80
N VAL A 276 34.83 -15.12 -6.97
CA VAL A 276 34.55 -15.34 -5.54
C VAL A 276 35.75 -14.95 -4.68
N GLY A 277 35.52 -14.14 -3.65
CA GLY A 277 36.55 -13.73 -2.69
C GLY A 277 36.68 -12.20 -2.60
N PHE A 278 37.91 -11.69 -2.75
CA PHE A 278 38.21 -10.25 -2.68
C PHE A 278 38.84 -9.78 -4.00
N ALA A 279 38.23 -8.78 -4.64
CA ALA A 279 38.76 -8.10 -5.82
C ALA A 279 39.12 -9.02 -7.00
N ASN A 280 38.37 -10.10 -7.22
CA ASN A 280 38.58 -10.98 -8.36
C ASN A 280 37.91 -10.46 -9.63
N PHE A 281 38.49 -10.76 -10.79
CA PHE A 281 37.95 -10.45 -12.11
C PHE A 281 37.83 -11.72 -12.95
N ALA A 282 36.60 -12.07 -13.36
CA ALA A 282 36.32 -13.27 -14.15
C ALA A 282 35.66 -12.91 -15.50
N GLN A 283 36.39 -13.16 -16.59
CA GLN A 283 35.95 -12.94 -17.97
C GLN A 283 35.83 -14.25 -18.75
N THR A 284 35.09 -14.25 -19.86
CA THR A 284 35.11 -15.38 -20.81
C THR A 284 36.52 -15.54 -21.38
N ARG A 285 37.04 -16.78 -21.44
CA ARG A 285 38.28 -17.04 -22.17
C ARG A 285 38.09 -16.67 -23.65
N HIS A 286 39.03 -15.90 -24.18
CA HIS A 286 39.20 -15.75 -25.62
C HIS A 286 39.37 -17.13 -26.27
N ALA A 287 38.68 -17.38 -27.37
CA ALA A 287 38.96 -18.52 -28.24
C ALA A 287 40.42 -18.39 -28.72
N GLY A 288 41.34 -19.17 -28.13
CA GLY A 288 42.77 -19.12 -28.47
C GLY A 288 43.74 -19.23 -27.28
N PHE A 289 43.28 -19.12 -26.03
CA PHE A 289 44.17 -19.36 -24.88
C PHE A 289 44.33 -20.86 -24.60
N GLN A 290 45.31 -21.49 -25.25
CA GLN A 290 45.88 -22.74 -24.75
C GLN A 290 46.87 -22.36 -23.65
N PRO A 291 46.67 -22.76 -22.38
CA PRO A 291 47.77 -22.71 -21.43
C PRO A 291 48.87 -23.58 -22.02
N SER A 292 50.04 -23.00 -22.29
CA SER A 292 51.21 -23.81 -22.57
C SER A 292 51.47 -24.63 -21.31
N LEU A 293 51.07 -25.90 -21.35
CA LEU A 293 51.54 -26.86 -20.36
C LEU A 293 53.06 -26.85 -20.51
N GLY A 294 53.74 -26.30 -19.50
CA GLY A 294 55.19 -26.41 -19.42
C GLY A 294 55.60 -27.89 -19.46
N PRO A 295 56.85 -28.20 -19.82
CA PRO A 295 57.33 -29.58 -20.08
C PRO A 295 57.12 -30.61 -18.94
N ALA A 296 56.66 -30.19 -17.76
CA ALA A 296 56.54 -31.02 -16.57
C ALA A 296 55.27 -31.91 -16.50
N GLN A 297 54.31 -31.80 -17.42
CA GLN A 297 53.08 -32.62 -17.38
C GLN A 297 52.96 -33.72 -18.46
N GLN A 298 54.03 -34.01 -19.22
CA GLN A 298 54.02 -35.11 -20.21
C GLN A 298 54.47 -36.49 -19.67
N TRP A 299 54.84 -36.64 -18.40
CA TRP A 299 55.37 -37.91 -17.87
C TRP A 299 54.30 -38.85 -17.28
N GLY A 300 53.23 -39.13 -18.02
CA GLY A 300 52.12 -39.98 -17.55
C GLY A 300 51.56 -41.01 -18.53
N LEU A 301 52.04 -41.09 -19.78
CA LEU A 301 51.57 -42.08 -20.75
C LEU A 301 52.74 -42.65 -21.53
N LEU A 302 53.32 -43.75 -21.02
CA LEU A 302 53.91 -44.88 -21.76
C LEU A 302 54.75 -45.75 -20.79
N THR A 303 54.07 -46.45 -19.87
CA THR A 303 54.55 -47.75 -19.36
C THR A 303 53.36 -48.69 -19.28
N LYS A 304 53.24 -49.57 -20.28
CA LYS A 304 52.73 -50.95 -20.26
C LYS A 304 52.25 -51.35 -21.66
N LEU A 305 53.14 -51.98 -22.41
CA LEU A 305 53.01 -53.33 -22.98
C LEU A 305 54.26 -53.61 -23.82
#